data_AF-A0A497BID1-F1
#
_entry.id   AF-A0A497BID1-F1
#
_cell.length_a   1.000
_cell.length_b   1.000
_cell.length_c   1.000
_cell.angle_alpha   90.00
_cell.angle_beta   90.00
_cell.angle_gamma   90.00
#
_symmetry.space_group_name_H-M   'P 1'
#
loop_
_entity.id
_entity.type
_entity.pdbx_description
1 polymer ?
#
loop_
_entity_poly.entity_id
_entity_poly.type
_entity_poly.pdbx_seq_one_letter_code
_entity_poly.pdbx_strand_id
1 'polypeptide(L)'
;MAERKFMFMAADGYSEEAAITDHAVLSGLVIGSGSYSAGKITGVSDATADGDALAYGQSGANLAGLTVDTSNLVVSGVTITGLPTTPTGATEATSKAYVDSMVSGLSWKEPAEVLRVVDDSLVTAPTLTAPDAGKAYVVAGIGGAWSGYAIGDIVEWSGTAWALVLAGAGSEPIDGARVVVVEASAAGSFAGEEENIGTYDATGNSWSFSTAAEGWAVLIAGENSIYENAGFTYDGGAWVQFTGAGQINAGDGLSKDGNTIDVNFGDGITNSSDYVAIDLDAASSGLEFTGTTPDKTLGVLANTAAGLDIDASGVKVVLESDAAIVFDAGNGGIEINLETTNPTLDIVTNELGVKYSTTASGLDQDANGLKVKVDGSSILINGSGQIYSAGADEATRIENDFTAGEAVAKGDPVYWDTTADEFGKATAGTDAEAYVFGVAKVAIGASASGAVVSYGPAADVLVGATPGAKYYLGASGGLSTSPPAGSNRVILIGWAMNATDIWVQPIDFGKKAA
;
A
#
# COMPACT_ATOMS: atom_id res chain seq x y z
N MET A 1 40.39 -68.11 -5.40
CA MET A 1 41.86 -68.10 -5.25
C MET A 1 42.19 -68.99 -4.08
N ALA A 2 43.11 -69.94 -4.22
CA ALA A 2 43.53 -70.76 -3.08
C ALA A 2 44.09 -69.85 -1.99
N GLU A 3 43.71 -70.09 -0.73
CA GLU A 3 44.35 -69.43 0.42
C GLU A 3 45.84 -69.75 0.35
N ARG A 4 46.66 -68.71 0.15
CA ARG A 4 48.12 -68.85 0.17
C ARG A 4 48.56 -68.60 1.60
N LYS A 5 49.30 -69.55 2.17
CA LYS A 5 49.91 -69.36 3.48
C LYS A 5 51.07 -68.38 3.36
N PHE A 6 51.45 -67.75 4.47
CA PHE A 6 52.63 -66.90 4.47
C PHE A 6 53.87 -67.78 4.34
N MET A 7 54.86 -67.31 3.57
CA MET A 7 56.16 -67.96 3.48
C MET A 7 57.10 -67.33 4.49
N PHE A 8 57.89 -68.16 5.16
CA PHE A 8 58.98 -67.71 6.02
C PHE A 8 60.30 -68.29 5.51
N MET A 9 61.42 -67.67 5.90
CA MET A 9 62.73 -68.19 5.51
C MET A 9 63.24 -69.11 6.63
N ALA A 10 63.42 -70.38 6.32
CA ALA A 10 63.91 -71.38 7.25
C ALA A 10 65.40 -71.18 7.57
N ALA A 11 65.88 -71.84 8.61
CA ALA A 11 67.25 -71.69 9.11
C ALA A 11 68.33 -72.14 8.11
N ASP A 12 67.96 -72.97 7.14
CA ASP A 12 68.81 -73.40 6.03
C ASP A 12 68.80 -72.42 4.84
N GLY A 13 68.04 -71.33 4.94
CA GLY A 13 68.00 -70.23 3.98
C GLY A 13 66.98 -70.40 2.85
N TYR A 14 66.17 -71.46 2.85
CA TYR A 14 65.11 -71.63 1.86
C TYR A 14 63.78 -71.06 2.36
N SER A 15 62.93 -70.61 1.43
CA SER A 15 61.58 -70.20 1.78
C SER A 15 60.72 -71.43 1.98
N GLU A 16 60.17 -71.56 3.18
CA GLU A 16 59.24 -72.62 3.53
C GLU A 16 57.84 -72.04 3.72
N GLU A 17 56.84 -72.81 3.31
CA GLU A 17 55.45 -72.46 3.53
C GLU A 17 55.07 -72.83 4.96
N ALA A 18 54.53 -71.87 5.71
CA ALA A 18 54.09 -72.08 7.08
C ALA A 18 53.17 -73.31 7.19
N ALA A 19 53.44 -74.18 8.15
CA ALA A 19 52.47 -75.18 8.55
C ALA A 19 51.18 -74.49 9.04
N ILE A 20 50.04 -75.20 9.00
CA ILE A 20 48.76 -74.64 9.48
C ILE A 20 48.83 -74.29 10.98
N THR A 21 49.76 -74.90 11.69
CA THR A 21 50.06 -74.68 13.11
C THR A 21 51.06 -73.57 13.39
N ASP A 22 51.70 -73.02 12.36
CA ASP A 22 52.71 -71.98 12.55
C ASP A 22 52.05 -70.62 12.77
N HIS A 23 52.57 -69.85 13.72
CA HIS A 23 52.09 -68.51 14.03
C HIS A 23 53.16 -67.47 13.67
N ALA A 24 52.78 -66.43 12.93
CA ALA A 24 53.64 -65.28 12.70
C ALA A 24 53.51 -64.30 13.87
N VAL A 25 54.55 -64.20 14.70
CA VAL A 25 54.66 -63.13 15.70
C VAL A 25 55.30 -61.92 15.02
N LEU A 26 54.47 -61.01 14.52
CA LEU A 26 54.91 -59.67 14.12
C LEU A 26 54.83 -58.84 15.40
N SER A 27 55.95 -58.31 15.91
CA SER A 27 56.03 -57.65 17.22
C SER A 27 54.78 -56.83 17.59
N GLY A 28 53.92 -57.40 18.44
CA GLY A 28 52.68 -56.79 18.95
C GLY A 28 51.36 -57.27 18.33
N LEU A 29 51.38 -57.95 17.19
CA LEU A 29 50.18 -58.52 16.55
C LEU A 29 50.37 -60.02 16.30
N VAL A 30 49.76 -60.84 17.16
CA VAL A 30 49.68 -62.29 16.94
C VAL A 30 48.43 -62.58 16.12
N ILE A 31 48.63 -62.86 14.83
CA ILE A 31 47.57 -63.33 13.96
C ILE A 31 47.48 -64.85 14.17
N GLY A 32 46.50 -65.29 14.96
CA GLY A 32 46.15 -66.71 15.06
C GLY A 32 45.63 -67.27 13.73
N SER A 33 45.28 -68.56 13.69
CA SER A 33 44.70 -69.26 12.53
C SER A 33 43.28 -68.78 12.14
N GLY A 34 42.91 -67.54 12.50
CA GLY A 34 41.65 -66.91 12.18
C GLY A 34 41.55 -66.60 10.69
N SER A 35 40.46 -67.06 10.08
CA SER A 35 40.15 -66.84 8.67
C SER A 35 39.84 -65.35 8.41
N TYR A 36 40.63 -64.72 7.54
CA TYR A 36 40.36 -63.37 7.03
C TYR A 36 39.25 -63.43 5.98
N SER A 37 37.99 -63.55 6.41
CA SER A 37 36.85 -63.41 5.50
C SER A 37 36.36 -61.96 5.50
N ALA A 38 36.29 -61.35 4.31
CA ALA A 38 35.72 -60.01 4.05
C ALA A 38 36.40 -58.81 4.77
N GLY A 39 37.72 -58.84 4.98
CA GLY A 39 38.48 -57.68 5.49
C GLY A 39 38.28 -57.40 6.98
N LYS A 40 37.70 -58.34 7.72
CA LYS A 40 37.54 -58.28 9.17
C LYS A 40 38.62 -59.12 9.84
N ILE A 41 39.24 -58.57 10.88
CA ILE A 41 40.01 -59.37 11.83
C ILE A 41 38.98 -60.07 12.73
N THR A 42 38.95 -61.40 12.70
CA THR A 42 38.05 -62.23 13.53
C THR A 42 38.89 -63.26 14.28
N GLY A 43 38.36 -63.82 15.37
CA GLY A 43 39.09 -64.82 16.17
C GLY A 43 40.22 -64.24 17.02
N VAL A 44 40.17 -62.94 17.33
CA VAL A 44 41.00 -62.36 18.41
C VAL A 44 40.48 -62.83 19.76
N SER A 45 41.38 -62.99 20.72
CA SER A 45 41.02 -63.23 22.11
C SER A 45 40.17 -62.07 22.68
N ASP A 46 39.46 -62.34 23.78
CA ASP A 46 38.75 -61.30 24.53
C ASP A 46 39.68 -60.13 24.86
N ALA A 47 39.16 -58.90 24.80
CA ALA A 47 39.94 -57.72 25.11
C ALA A 47 40.38 -57.72 26.58
N THR A 48 41.58 -57.23 26.82
CA THR A 48 42.19 -57.00 28.12
C THR A 48 42.06 -55.54 28.53
N ALA A 49 42.39 -55.23 29.79
CA ALA A 49 42.36 -53.86 30.30
C ALA A 49 43.47 -52.96 29.73
N ASP A 50 44.40 -53.51 28.95
CA ASP A 50 45.63 -52.83 28.52
C ASP A 50 45.51 -52.09 27.16
N GLY A 51 44.27 -51.81 26.71
CA GLY A 51 44.03 -50.96 25.54
C GLY A 51 44.12 -51.71 24.20
N ASP A 52 43.47 -52.87 24.11
CA ASP A 52 43.43 -53.66 22.88
C ASP A 52 42.65 -52.98 21.74
N ALA A 53 43.06 -53.27 20.51
CA ALA A 53 42.35 -52.82 19.33
C ALA A 53 40.97 -53.51 19.22
N LEU A 54 39.94 -52.73 18.91
CA LEU A 54 38.58 -53.23 18.71
C LEU A 54 38.48 -54.02 17.39
N ALA A 55 38.18 -55.31 17.51
CA ALA A 55 37.86 -56.14 16.36
C ALA A 55 36.35 -56.41 16.25
N TYR A 56 35.87 -56.69 15.04
CA TYR A 56 34.45 -57.00 14.80
C TYR A 56 34.03 -58.27 15.55
N GLY A 57 33.02 -58.16 16.40
CA GLY A 57 32.51 -59.27 17.20
C GLY A 57 33.36 -59.62 18.43
N GLN A 58 34.33 -58.79 18.80
CA GLN A 58 35.09 -58.96 20.03
C GLN A 58 34.19 -58.76 21.25
N SER A 59 34.21 -59.71 22.19
CA SER A 59 33.59 -59.59 23.50
C SER A 59 34.56 -58.93 24.49
N GLY A 60 34.04 -58.22 25.48
CA GLY A 60 34.84 -57.66 26.59
C GLY A 60 35.63 -56.38 26.29
N ALA A 61 35.45 -55.75 25.12
CA ALA A 61 36.10 -54.48 24.78
C ALA A 61 35.78 -53.37 25.80
N ASN A 62 36.84 -52.75 26.35
CA ASN A 62 36.73 -51.55 27.18
C ASN A 62 36.93 -50.30 26.32
N LEU A 63 35.90 -49.45 26.23
CA LEU A 63 35.89 -48.23 25.40
C LEU A 63 36.17 -46.95 26.20
N ALA A 64 36.84 -47.05 27.35
CA ALA A 64 37.16 -45.88 28.17
C ALA A 64 37.85 -44.78 27.33
N GLY A 65 37.31 -43.55 27.40
CA GLY A 65 37.82 -42.40 26.64
C GLY A 65 37.38 -42.32 25.17
N LEU A 66 36.47 -43.21 24.72
CA LEU A 66 35.88 -43.10 23.38
C LEU A 66 34.88 -41.94 23.33
N THR A 67 35.22 -40.87 22.62
CA THR A 67 34.24 -39.87 22.19
C THR A 67 33.50 -40.41 20.98
N VAL A 68 32.29 -40.96 21.19
CA VAL A 68 31.40 -41.34 20.09
C VAL A 68 30.71 -40.06 19.59
N ASP A 69 30.78 -39.80 18.29
CA ASP A 69 29.95 -38.78 17.66
C ASP A 69 28.48 -39.16 17.89
N THR A 70 27.78 -38.33 18.64
CA THR A 70 26.44 -38.58 19.19
C THR A 70 25.37 -38.73 18.11
N SER A 71 25.68 -38.41 16.85
CA SER A 71 24.75 -38.52 15.73
C SER A 71 24.43 -39.95 15.27
N ASN A 72 25.26 -40.96 15.60
CA ASN A 72 25.13 -42.31 15.02
C ASN A 72 25.12 -43.48 16.03
N LEU A 73 25.02 -43.21 17.34
CA LEU A 73 24.96 -44.28 18.35
C LEU A 73 23.54 -44.88 18.42
N VAL A 74 23.30 -45.98 17.72
CA VAL A 74 22.03 -46.73 17.78
C VAL A 74 22.09 -47.80 18.87
N VAL A 75 21.45 -47.55 20.01
CA VAL A 75 21.34 -48.47 21.16
C VAL A 75 19.96 -49.12 21.25
N SER A 76 19.50 -49.74 20.15
CA SER A 76 18.20 -50.42 20.13
C SER A 76 18.30 -51.84 20.68
N GLY A 77 17.42 -52.19 21.63
CA GLY A 77 17.30 -53.56 22.16
C GLY A 77 18.44 -54.01 23.08
N VAL A 78 19.29 -53.10 23.56
CA VAL A 78 20.41 -53.40 24.46
C VAL A 78 20.23 -52.75 25.82
N THR A 79 20.70 -53.41 26.88
CA THR A 79 20.74 -52.85 28.25
C THR A 79 22.05 -52.09 28.44
N ILE A 80 21.97 -50.79 28.72
CA ILE A 80 23.12 -49.97 29.10
C ILE A 80 23.32 -50.11 30.62
N THR A 81 24.43 -50.70 31.02
CA THR A 81 24.81 -50.86 32.43
C THR A 81 25.84 -49.80 32.85
N GLY A 82 25.95 -49.52 34.15
CA GLY A 82 26.97 -48.58 34.67
C GLY A 82 26.60 -47.10 34.53
N LEU A 83 25.35 -46.79 34.21
CA LEU A 83 24.83 -45.42 34.31
C LEU A 83 24.93 -44.91 35.76
N PRO A 84 25.16 -43.61 35.98
CA PRO A 84 25.26 -43.05 37.32
C PRO A 84 23.98 -43.30 38.14
N THR A 85 24.15 -43.63 39.42
CA THR A 85 23.02 -43.80 40.36
C THR A 85 22.44 -42.46 40.80
N THR A 86 23.18 -41.37 40.63
CA THR A 86 22.76 -40.01 40.93
C THR A 86 23.34 -39.10 39.87
N PRO A 87 22.62 -38.87 38.76
CA PRO A 87 23.04 -37.90 37.74
C PRO A 87 23.21 -36.52 38.36
N THR A 88 24.26 -35.81 37.95
CA THR A 88 24.61 -34.46 38.42
C THR A 88 24.45 -33.39 37.34
N GLY A 89 24.48 -33.80 36.07
CA GLY A 89 24.30 -32.92 34.91
C GLY A 89 22.94 -33.12 34.25
N ALA A 90 22.36 -32.03 33.73
CA ALA A 90 21.05 -32.05 33.06
C ALA A 90 21.03 -32.89 31.75
N THR A 91 22.20 -33.19 31.18
CA THR A 91 22.34 -33.97 29.92
C THR A 91 22.84 -35.39 30.15
N GLU A 92 23.00 -35.83 31.39
CA GLU A 92 23.50 -37.17 31.69
C GLU A 92 22.41 -38.22 31.43
N ALA A 93 22.80 -39.34 30.82
CA ALA A 93 21.92 -40.49 30.75
C ALA A 93 21.68 -41.02 32.17
N THR A 94 20.42 -41.24 32.51
CA THR A 94 20.04 -41.73 33.83
C THR A 94 19.56 -43.18 33.79
N SER A 95 19.79 -43.91 34.87
CA SER A 95 19.27 -45.26 35.01
C SER A 95 17.76 -45.23 35.28
N LYS A 96 17.04 -46.25 34.79
CA LYS A 96 15.63 -46.47 35.19
C LYS A 96 15.49 -46.56 36.71
N ALA A 97 16.45 -47.19 37.40
CA ALA A 97 16.44 -47.31 38.85
C ALA A 97 16.48 -45.93 39.55
N TYR A 98 17.25 -44.97 39.03
CA TYR A 98 17.24 -43.60 39.55
C TYR A 98 15.88 -42.94 39.35
N VAL A 99 15.33 -42.96 38.12
CA VAL A 99 14.01 -42.37 37.85
C VAL A 99 12.94 -43.02 38.71
N ASP A 100 12.93 -44.35 38.78
CA ASP A 100 12.05 -45.11 39.66
C ASP A 100 12.26 -44.69 41.10
N SER A 101 13.49 -44.48 41.58
CA SER A 101 13.73 -44.04 42.97
C SER A 101 13.25 -42.61 43.26
N MET A 102 13.19 -41.74 42.24
CA MET A 102 12.67 -40.37 42.39
C MET A 102 11.15 -40.32 42.47
N VAL A 103 10.46 -41.29 41.87
CA VAL A 103 8.98 -41.37 41.88
C VAL A 103 8.44 -42.45 42.82
N SER A 104 9.26 -43.45 43.14
CA SER A 104 8.97 -44.53 44.08
C SER A 104 9.02 -43.97 45.49
N GLY A 105 7.95 -44.22 46.25
CA GLY A 105 7.77 -43.64 47.57
C GLY A 105 6.83 -42.44 47.55
N LEU A 106 6.53 -41.87 46.37
CA LEU A 106 5.48 -40.87 46.26
C LEU A 106 4.10 -41.50 46.53
N SER A 107 3.45 -41.07 47.60
CA SER A 107 2.07 -41.41 47.93
C SER A 107 1.18 -40.22 47.63
N TRP A 108 0.65 -40.14 46.41
CA TRP A 108 -0.35 -39.14 46.05
C TRP A 108 -1.57 -39.22 46.96
N LYS A 109 -1.93 -38.08 47.53
CA LYS A 109 -3.14 -37.87 48.32
C LYS A 109 -4.19 -37.18 47.46
N GLU A 110 -5.44 -37.31 47.90
CA GLU A 110 -6.52 -36.50 47.33
C GLU A 110 -6.14 -35.02 47.40
N PRO A 111 -6.47 -34.22 46.35
CA PRO A 111 -6.12 -32.81 46.28
C PRO A 111 -6.54 -32.02 47.52
N ALA A 112 -5.84 -30.92 47.77
CA ALA A 112 -6.21 -29.93 48.76
C ALA A 112 -6.60 -28.62 48.07
N GLU A 113 -7.44 -27.82 48.72
CA GLU A 113 -7.93 -26.57 48.18
C GLU A 113 -6.89 -25.45 48.37
N VAL A 114 -6.21 -25.43 49.51
CA VAL A 114 -5.15 -24.46 49.83
C VAL A 114 -3.96 -25.13 50.50
N LEU A 115 -2.75 -24.58 50.29
CA LEU A 115 -1.52 -25.10 50.88
C LEU A 115 -1.23 -24.57 52.29
N ARG A 116 -1.63 -23.33 52.60
CA ARG A 116 -1.16 -22.63 53.80
C ARG A 116 -2.32 -22.01 54.58
N VAL A 117 -3.22 -22.86 55.07
CA VAL A 117 -4.27 -22.40 55.99
C VAL A 117 -3.68 -22.03 57.34
N VAL A 118 -4.18 -20.94 57.93
CA VAL A 118 -3.63 -20.34 59.15
C VAL A 118 -4.62 -20.39 60.31
N ASP A 119 -5.87 -19.96 60.12
CA ASP A 119 -6.85 -19.84 61.21
C ASP A 119 -8.28 -20.00 60.67
N ASP A 120 -9.17 -20.55 61.49
CA ASP A 120 -10.61 -20.70 61.24
C ASP A 120 -11.49 -20.00 62.29
N SER A 121 -10.91 -19.18 63.16
CA SER A 121 -11.60 -18.54 64.29
C SER A 121 -11.71 -17.02 64.18
N LEU A 122 -11.08 -16.40 63.18
CA LEU A 122 -11.07 -14.94 63.02
C LEU A 122 -12.42 -14.44 62.50
N VAL A 123 -12.97 -13.43 63.18
CA VAL A 123 -14.21 -12.75 62.78
C VAL A 123 -13.98 -11.47 61.97
N THR A 124 -12.72 -11.11 61.73
CA THR A 124 -12.31 -9.94 60.96
C THR A 124 -11.00 -10.26 60.24
N ALA A 125 -10.90 -9.85 58.97
CA ALA A 125 -9.71 -10.10 58.17
C ALA A 125 -8.43 -9.57 58.85
N PRO A 126 -7.35 -10.38 58.93
CA PRO A 126 -6.06 -9.88 59.42
C PRO A 126 -5.45 -8.88 58.43
N THR A 127 -4.57 -8.01 58.93
CA THR A 127 -3.79 -7.12 58.06
C THR A 127 -2.54 -7.85 57.59
N LEU A 128 -2.48 -8.15 56.29
CA LEU A 128 -1.38 -8.87 55.65
C LEU A 128 -0.66 -7.98 54.62
N THR A 129 0.57 -8.34 54.29
CA THR A 129 1.43 -7.63 53.32
C THR A 129 1.80 -8.54 52.15
N ALA A 130 2.48 -8.02 51.13
CA ALA A 130 2.88 -8.83 49.97
C ALA A 130 3.71 -10.09 50.33
N PRO A 131 4.65 -10.06 51.30
CA PRO A 131 5.35 -11.26 51.79
C PRO A 131 4.45 -12.33 52.43
N ASP A 132 3.22 -12.00 52.81
CA ASP A 132 2.25 -12.93 53.40
C ASP A 132 1.41 -13.66 52.34
N ALA A 133 1.71 -13.48 51.05
CA ALA A 133 1.00 -14.16 49.96
C ALA A 133 0.94 -15.68 50.19
N GLY A 134 -0.23 -16.26 49.93
CA GLY A 134 -0.53 -17.67 50.11
C GLY A 134 -1.11 -18.03 51.47
N LYS A 135 -1.15 -17.11 52.45
CA LYS A 135 -1.85 -17.38 53.71
C LYS A 135 -3.35 -17.46 53.47
N ALA A 136 -3.95 -18.59 53.86
CA ALA A 136 -5.37 -18.86 53.72
C ALA A 136 -6.07 -18.94 55.09
N TYR A 137 -7.36 -18.62 55.11
CA TYR A 137 -8.19 -18.58 56.31
C TYR A 137 -9.58 -19.11 56.01
N VAL A 138 -10.20 -19.74 57.00
CA VAL A 138 -11.64 -20.00 56.96
C VAL A 138 -12.35 -18.79 57.57
N VAL A 139 -13.28 -18.19 56.85
CA VAL A 139 -13.99 -16.99 57.29
C VAL A 139 -14.94 -17.35 58.43
N ALA A 140 -14.61 -16.97 59.67
CA ALA A 140 -15.49 -17.17 60.83
C ALA A 140 -16.41 -15.96 61.10
N GLY A 141 -16.15 -14.83 60.43
CA GLY A 141 -16.98 -13.62 60.49
C GLY A 141 -16.58 -12.60 59.43
N ILE A 142 -17.53 -11.75 59.05
CA ILE A 142 -17.45 -10.88 57.85
C ILE A 142 -16.89 -9.47 58.13
N GLY A 143 -16.02 -9.33 59.13
CA GLY A 143 -15.44 -8.04 59.50
C GLY A 143 -14.32 -7.55 58.56
N GLY A 144 -14.25 -6.23 58.34
CA GLY A 144 -13.15 -5.59 57.60
C GLY A 144 -13.13 -5.95 56.10
N ALA A 145 -11.98 -6.41 55.61
CA ALA A 145 -11.80 -6.78 54.20
C ALA A 145 -12.59 -8.04 53.80
N TRP A 146 -13.13 -8.81 54.75
CA TRP A 146 -13.97 -9.98 54.48
C TRP A 146 -15.47 -9.69 54.37
N SER A 147 -15.87 -8.42 54.33
CA SER A 147 -17.30 -8.03 54.22
C SER A 147 -17.99 -8.48 52.93
N GLY A 148 -17.23 -8.93 51.91
CA GLY A 148 -17.75 -9.50 50.67
C GLY A 148 -17.84 -11.03 50.63
N TYR A 149 -17.38 -11.73 51.67
CA TYR A 149 -17.36 -13.20 51.73
C TYR A 149 -18.46 -13.75 52.66
N ALA A 150 -18.75 -15.04 52.54
CA ALA A 150 -19.65 -15.75 53.44
C ALA A 150 -18.86 -16.44 54.57
N ILE A 151 -19.53 -16.70 55.69
CA ILE A 151 -18.95 -17.50 56.78
C ILE A 151 -18.78 -18.94 56.28
N GLY A 152 -17.61 -19.54 56.53
CA GLY A 152 -17.24 -20.86 56.03
C GLY A 152 -16.49 -20.86 54.70
N ASP A 153 -16.42 -19.72 54.00
CA ASP A 153 -15.56 -19.57 52.83
C ASP A 153 -14.08 -19.78 53.21
N ILE A 154 -13.31 -20.39 52.33
CA ILE A 154 -11.84 -20.41 52.41
C ILE A 154 -11.32 -19.31 51.49
N VAL A 155 -10.61 -18.36 52.08
CA VAL A 155 -10.04 -17.21 51.37
C VAL A 155 -8.52 -17.19 51.51
N GLU A 156 -7.81 -16.86 50.44
CA GLU A 156 -6.35 -16.77 50.40
C GLU A 156 -5.89 -15.36 50.06
N TRP A 157 -4.82 -14.90 50.70
CA TRP A 157 -4.22 -13.59 50.42
C TRP A 157 -3.27 -13.70 49.21
N SER A 158 -3.55 -12.96 48.14
CA SER A 158 -2.73 -12.95 46.92
C SER A 158 -1.43 -12.15 47.04
N GLY A 159 -1.25 -11.42 48.15
CA GLY A 159 -0.23 -10.39 48.32
C GLY A 159 -0.76 -8.96 48.17
N THR A 160 -1.92 -8.78 47.53
CA THR A 160 -2.57 -7.48 47.32
C THR A 160 -4.05 -7.44 47.68
N ALA A 161 -4.75 -8.57 47.55
CA ALA A 161 -6.16 -8.70 47.87
C ALA A 161 -6.47 -10.11 48.41
N TRP A 162 -7.62 -10.25 49.06
CA TRP A 162 -8.17 -11.56 49.39
C TRP A 162 -8.86 -12.14 48.15
N ALA A 163 -8.66 -13.43 47.89
CA ALA A 163 -9.35 -14.20 46.86
C ALA A 163 -10.17 -15.32 47.51
N LEU A 164 -11.36 -15.57 47.00
CA LEU A 164 -12.15 -16.74 47.38
C LEU A 164 -11.55 -17.98 46.69
N VAL A 165 -11.12 -18.95 47.49
CA VAL A 165 -10.59 -20.22 46.97
C VAL A 165 -11.65 -21.31 46.96
N LEU A 166 -12.44 -21.38 48.03
CA LEU A 166 -13.54 -22.35 48.13
C LEU A 166 -14.73 -21.69 48.81
N ALA A 167 -15.88 -21.72 48.12
CA ALA A 167 -17.13 -21.29 48.72
C ALA A 167 -17.58 -22.27 49.82
N GLY A 168 -17.94 -21.74 50.98
CA GLY A 168 -18.52 -22.51 52.07
C GLY A 168 -19.92 -23.03 51.77
N ALA A 169 -20.42 -23.93 52.61
CA ALA A 169 -21.78 -24.47 52.56
C ALA A 169 -22.63 -23.89 53.70
N GLY A 170 -22.94 -22.60 53.64
CA GLY A 170 -23.77 -21.91 54.64
C GLY A 170 -22.96 -21.09 55.63
N SER A 171 -22.73 -21.62 56.83
CA SER A 171 -21.91 -20.97 57.89
C SER A 171 -20.63 -21.75 58.22
N GLU A 172 -20.26 -22.70 57.36
CA GLU A 172 -19.23 -23.69 57.57
C GLU A 172 -18.58 -24.03 56.22
N PRO A 173 -17.33 -24.51 56.17
CA PRO A 173 -16.74 -25.06 54.96
C PRO A 173 -17.59 -26.18 54.35
N ILE A 174 -17.45 -26.42 53.05
CA ILE A 174 -18.13 -27.56 52.40
C ILE A 174 -17.57 -28.89 52.95
N ASP A 175 -18.46 -29.89 53.11
CA ASP A 175 -18.07 -31.21 53.58
C ASP A 175 -17.00 -31.82 52.66
N GLY A 176 -15.94 -32.38 53.27
CA GLY A 176 -14.81 -32.93 52.54
C GLY A 176 -13.80 -31.88 52.04
N ALA A 177 -13.96 -30.58 52.35
CA ALA A 177 -12.93 -29.58 52.05
C ALA A 177 -11.58 -29.99 52.64
N ARG A 178 -10.52 -29.92 51.83
CA ARG A 178 -9.17 -30.35 52.21
C ARG A 178 -8.21 -29.18 52.21
N VAL A 179 -7.38 -29.09 53.25
CA VAL A 179 -6.41 -28.01 53.41
C VAL A 179 -5.09 -28.58 53.87
N VAL A 180 -3.99 -27.93 53.50
CA VAL A 180 -2.68 -28.20 54.09
C VAL A 180 -2.36 -27.07 55.07
N VAL A 181 -1.82 -27.43 56.23
CA VAL A 181 -1.40 -26.48 57.26
C VAL A 181 0.13 -26.41 57.20
N VAL A 182 0.72 -25.40 56.58
CA VAL A 182 2.20 -25.23 56.57
C VAL A 182 2.67 -24.03 57.41
N GLU A 183 1.74 -23.34 58.06
CA GLU A 183 2.06 -22.17 58.86
C GLU A 183 2.38 -22.58 60.30
N ALA A 184 3.62 -22.37 60.73
CA ALA A 184 4.05 -22.64 62.11
C ALA A 184 3.37 -21.76 63.18
N SER A 185 2.62 -20.74 62.74
CA SER A 185 1.81 -19.87 63.59
C SER A 185 0.30 -20.12 63.42
N ALA A 186 -0.08 -21.30 62.92
CA ALA A 186 -1.48 -21.69 62.78
C ALA A 186 -2.23 -21.62 64.12
N ALA A 187 -3.50 -21.24 64.05
CA ALA A 187 -4.37 -20.96 65.17
C ALA A 187 -5.75 -21.62 64.97
N GLY A 188 -6.67 -21.41 65.90
CA GLY A 188 -7.99 -22.03 65.87
C GLY A 188 -7.90 -23.56 65.91
N SER A 189 -8.66 -24.24 65.06
CA SER A 189 -8.63 -25.69 64.93
C SER A 189 -7.33 -26.22 64.30
N PHE A 190 -6.51 -25.35 63.71
CA PHE A 190 -5.25 -25.72 63.04
C PHE A 190 -4.02 -25.62 63.95
N ALA A 191 -4.17 -25.16 65.19
CA ALA A 191 -3.06 -24.98 66.11
C ALA A 191 -2.37 -26.31 66.46
N GLY A 192 -1.07 -26.42 66.18
CA GLY A 192 -0.27 -27.64 66.44
C GLY A 192 -0.41 -28.73 65.38
N GLU A 193 -1.05 -28.42 64.25
CA GLU A 193 -1.27 -29.35 63.13
C GLU A 193 -0.35 -29.01 61.95
N GLU A 194 0.85 -28.47 62.22
CA GLU A 194 1.82 -28.11 61.20
C GLU A 194 2.18 -29.31 60.31
N GLU A 195 2.30 -29.04 59.02
CA GLU A 195 2.55 -29.96 57.91
C GLU A 195 1.44 -31.00 57.66
N ASN A 196 0.34 -31.00 58.41
CA ASN A 196 -0.74 -31.98 58.26
C ASN A 196 -1.75 -31.58 57.18
N ILE A 197 -2.47 -32.59 56.67
CA ILE A 197 -3.61 -32.37 55.77
C ILE A 197 -4.89 -32.45 56.60
N GLY A 198 -5.61 -31.35 56.70
CA GLY A 198 -6.94 -31.27 57.29
C GLY A 198 -8.03 -31.65 56.29
N THR A 199 -9.04 -32.40 56.73
CA THR A 199 -10.29 -32.63 55.98
C THR A 199 -11.46 -32.24 56.86
N TYR A 200 -12.32 -31.34 56.37
CA TYR A 200 -13.49 -30.88 57.09
C TYR A 200 -14.62 -31.91 57.04
N ASP A 201 -15.22 -32.20 58.19
CA ASP A 201 -16.44 -33.00 58.32
C ASP A 201 -17.58 -32.10 58.80
N ALA A 202 -18.53 -31.81 57.90
CA ALA A 202 -19.67 -30.96 58.19
C ALA A 202 -20.68 -31.61 59.15
N THR A 203 -20.69 -32.94 59.26
CA THR A 203 -21.56 -33.63 60.23
C THR A 203 -21.05 -33.43 61.66
N GLY A 204 -19.73 -33.47 61.82
CA GLY A 204 -19.06 -33.24 63.10
C GLY A 204 -18.80 -31.76 63.42
N ASN A 205 -18.91 -30.87 62.42
CA ASN A 205 -18.38 -29.51 62.44
C ASN A 205 -16.96 -29.49 63.01
N SER A 206 -16.08 -30.28 62.41
CA SER A 206 -14.73 -30.46 62.90
C SER A 206 -13.75 -30.78 61.78
N TRP A 207 -12.49 -30.39 61.97
CA TRP A 207 -11.39 -30.80 61.12
C TRP A 207 -10.80 -32.12 61.61
N SER A 208 -10.55 -33.03 60.67
CA SER A 208 -9.78 -34.25 60.90
C SER A 208 -8.41 -34.11 60.24
N PHE A 209 -7.34 -34.39 60.98
CA PHE A 209 -5.97 -34.20 60.50
C PHE A 209 -5.28 -35.52 60.21
N SER A 210 -4.59 -35.57 59.08
CA SER A 210 -3.73 -36.67 58.68
C SER A 210 -2.28 -36.21 58.72
N THR A 211 -1.48 -36.81 59.61
CA THR A 211 -0.07 -36.46 59.74
C THR A 211 0.70 -36.79 58.48
N ALA A 212 1.35 -35.79 57.88
CA ALA A 212 2.13 -36.00 56.68
C ALA A 212 3.32 -36.93 56.95
N ALA A 213 3.59 -37.83 56.00
CA ALA A 213 4.78 -38.68 56.02
C ALA A 213 5.63 -38.38 54.79
N GLU A 214 6.95 -38.55 54.92
CA GLU A 214 7.89 -38.36 53.82
C GLU A 214 7.42 -39.12 52.57
N GLY A 215 7.47 -38.43 51.42
CA GLY A 215 6.98 -38.94 50.14
C GLY A 215 5.48 -38.73 49.91
N TRP A 216 4.71 -38.17 50.85
CA TRP A 216 3.35 -37.76 50.51
C TRP A 216 3.38 -36.68 49.43
N ALA A 217 2.49 -36.79 48.44
CA ALA A 217 2.35 -35.79 47.39
C ALA A 217 0.91 -35.28 47.35
N VAL A 218 0.73 -33.99 47.13
CA VAL A 218 -0.59 -33.35 47.04
C VAL A 218 -0.61 -32.36 45.88
N LEU A 219 -1.75 -32.27 45.20
CA LEU A 219 -2.04 -31.22 44.23
C LEU A 219 -2.91 -30.17 44.92
N ILE A 220 -2.60 -28.89 44.75
CA ILE A 220 -3.49 -27.81 45.17
C ILE A 220 -4.46 -27.53 44.02
N ALA A 221 -5.76 -27.73 44.26
CA ALA A 221 -6.82 -27.67 43.24
C ALA A 221 -7.82 -26.53 43.46
N GLY A 222 -7.69 -25.75 44.53
CA GLY A 222 -8.61 -24.66 44.83
C GLY A 222 -8.48 -23.53 43.82
N GLU A 223 -9.57 -23.23 43.12
CA GLU A 223 -9.68 -22.17 42.12
C GLU A 223 -9.25 -20.81 42.70
N ASN A 224 -8.48 -20.02 41.95
CA ASN A 224 -7.91 -18.74 42.41
C ASN A 224 -6.85 -18.82 43.51
N SER A 225 -6.40 -20.02 43.92
CA SER A 225 -5.24 -20.10 44.81
C SER A 225 -3.98 -19.64 44.10
N ILE A 226 -3.06 -18.98 44.80
CA ILE A 226 -1.74 -18.66 44.25
C ILE A 226 -0.90 -19.91 43.94
N TYR A 227 -1.31 -21.06 44.50
CA TYR A 227 -0.72 -22.37 44.28
C TYR A 227 -1.59 -23.27 43.40
N GLU A 228 -2.61 -22.73 42.72
CA GLU A 228 -3.51 -23.52 41.87
C GLU A 228 -2.71 -24.38 40.87
N ASN A 229 -2.95 -25.69 40.89
CA ASN A 229 -2.32 -26.73 40.08
C ASN A 229 -0.82 -26.94 40.35
N ALA A 230 -0.29 -26.36 41.42
CA ALA A 230 1.02 -26.73 41.91
C ALA A 230 0.94 -28.06 42.67
N GLY A 231 1.82 -28.98 42.30
CA GLY A 231 2.05 -30.20 43.08
C GLY A 231 3.15 -29.97 44.12
N PHE A 232 2.96 -30.54 45.30
CA PHE A 232 3.93 -30.52 46.40
C PHE A 232 4.22 -31.95 46.86
N THR A 233 5.44 -32.18 47.34
CA THR A 233 5.85 -33.40 48.04
C THR A 233 6.34 -33.04 49.44
N TYR A 234 5.96 -33.83 50.44
CA TYR A 234 6.47 -33.68 51.79
C TYR A 234 7.82 -34.40 51.91
N ASP A 235 8.88 -33.69 52.28
CA ASP A 235 10.25 -34.22 52.38
C ASP A 235 10.61 -34.75 53.77
N GLY A 236 9.63 -34.82 54.68
CA GLY A 236 9.83 -35.19 56.07
C GLY A 236 10.03 -33.99 57.02
N GLY A 237 10.22 -32.79 56.48
CA GLY A 237 10.27 -31.54 57.24
C GLY A 237 9.33 -30.45 56.74
N ALA A 238 9.13 -30.36 55.42
CA ALA A 238 8.27 -29.36 54.79
C ALA A 238 7.62 -29.87 53.49
N TRP A 239 6.52 -29.24 53.09
CA TRP A 239 5.99 -29.37 51.73
C TRP A 239 6.84 -28.60 50.72
N VAL A 240 7.46 -29.33 49.80
CA VAL A 240 8.32 -28.79 48.72
C VAL A 240 7.59 -28.88 47.40
N GLN A 241 7.49 -27.77 46.67
CA GLN A 241 6.87 -27.75 45.35
C GLN A 241 7.70 -28.60 44.37
N PHE A 242 7.05 -29.38 43.49
CA PHE A 242 7.77 -30.02 42.38
C PHE A 242 8.47 -28.95 41.53
N THR A 243 9.79 -29.04 41.43
CA THR A 243 10.58 -28.17 40.56
C THR A 243 10.58 -28.78 39.15
N GLY A 244 9.93 -28.13 38.19
CA GLY A 244 9.80 -28.64 36.83
C GLY A 244 8.75 -27.90 36.00
N ALA A 245 8.72 -28.15 34.69
CA ALA A 245 7.97 -27.46 33.63
C ALA A 245 6.42 -27.40 33.75
N GLY A 246 5.86 -27.64 34.94
CA GLY A 246 4.46 -27.34 35.27
C GLY A 246 4.18 -25.83 35.44
N GLN A 247 5.21 -25.00 35.58
CA GLN A 247 5.08 -23.56 35.35
C GLN A 247 5.03 -23.29 33.84
N ILE A 248 3.83 -23.30 33.26
CA ILE A 248 3.61 -22.58 32.01
C ILE A 248 3.88 -21.10 32.31
N ASN A 249 4.99 -20.58 31.76
CA ASN A 249 5.28 -19.16 31.76
C ASN A 249 4.64 -18.56 30.51
N ALA A 250 3.70 -17.62 30.66
CA ALA A 250 3.18 -16.86 29.55
C ALA A 250 4.31 -16.00 28.96
N GLY A 251 4.54 -16.11 27.65
CA GLY A 251 5.46 -15.23 26.93
C GLY A 251 4.85 -13.85 26.67
N ASP A 252 5.58 -12.98 25.97
CA ASP A 252 5.08 -11.67 25.56
C ASP A 252 3.78 -11.81 24.75
N GLY A 253 2.79 -10.96 25.06
CA GLY A 253 1.48 -10.99 24.41
C GLY A 253 0.52 -12.05 24.97
N LEU A 254 0.94 -12.85 25.96
CA LEU A 254 0.07 -13.74 26.72
C LEU A 254 0.09 -13.33 28.20
N SER A 255 -1.00 -13.61 28.91
CA SER A 255 -1.03 -13.58 30.37
C SER A 255 -1.50 -14.93 30.89
N LYS A 256 -1.24 -15.18 32.17
CA LYS A 256 -1.68 -16.39 32.85
C LYS A 256 -2.45 -15.99 34.09
N ASP A 257 -3.64 -16.55 34.24
CA ASP A 257 -4.46 -16.46 35.44
C ASP A 257 -4.86 -17.87 35.85
N GLY A 258 -4.32 -18.36 36.96
CA GLY A 258 -4.46 -19.77 37.37
C GLY A 258 -4.00 -20.74 36.26
N ASN A 259 -4.90 -21.59 35.79
CA ASN A 259 -4.67 -22.51 34.65
C ASN A 259 -4.98 -21.93 33.27
N THR A 260 -5.51 -20.72 33.20
CA THR A 260 -5.91 -20.09 31.94
C THR A 260 -4.73 -19.34 31.35
N ILE A 261 -4.45 -19.56 30.05
CA ILE A 261 -3.55 -18.71 29.27
C ILE A 261 -4.42 -17.77 28.45
N ASP A 262 -4.37 -16.50 28.79
CA ASP A 262 -5.07 -15.45 28.05
C ASP A 262 -4.16 -14.84 26.99
N VAL A 263 -4.76 -14.40 25.89
CA VAL A 263 -4.07 -13.55 24.91
C VAL A 263 -4.26 -12.11 25.34
N ASN A 264 -3.17 -11.37 25.49
CA ASN A 264 -3.26 -9.95 25.79
C ASN A 264 -3.65 -9.21 24.49
N PHE A 265 -4.87 -8.68 24.45
CA PHE A 265 -5.37 -7.95 23.29
C PHE A 265 -4.83 -6.52 23.30
N GLY A 266 -4.29 -6.09 22.17
CA GLY A 266 -4.00 -4.69 21.87
C GLY A 266 -4.84 -4.21 20.69
N ASP A 267 -4.51 -3.04 20.15
CA ASP A 267 -5.20 -2.52 18.97
C ASP A 267 -5.10 -3.52 17.80
N GLY A 268 -6.24 -3.79 17.15
CA GLY A 268 -6.34 -4.66 15.98
C GLY A 268 -6.59 -6.14 16.27
N ILE A 269 -6.69 -6.56 17.54
CA ILE A 269 -7.08 -7.93 17.92
C ILE A 269 -8.16 -7.86 19.00
N THR A 270 -9.19 -8.69 18.91
CA THR A 270 -10.24 -8.81 19.92
C THR A 270 -10.48 -10.26 20.32
N ASN A 271 -10.98 -10.46 21.53
CA ASN A 271 -11.37 -11.78 22.03
C ASN A 271 -12.83 -12.07 21.70
N SER A 272 -13.07 -13.22 21.10
CA SER A 272 -14.37 -13.90 21.16
C SER A 272 -14.21 -15.09 22.10
N SER A 273 -15.28 -15.54 22.75
CA SER A 273 -15.23 -16.62 23.75
C SER A 273 -14.46 -17.87 23.28
N ASP A 274 -14.50 -18.14 21.96
CA ASP A 274 -13.98 -19.36 21.38
C ASP A 274 -12.81 -19.13 20.40
N TYR A 275 -12.45 -17.87 20.09
CA TYR A 275 -11.40 -17.57 19.12
C TYR A 275 -10.86 -16.14 19.22
N VAL A 276 -9.61 -15.96 18.75
CA VAL A 276 -8.99 -14.64 18.56
C VAL A 276 -9.40 -14.08 17.20
N ALA A 277 -9.92 -12.84 17.18
CA ALA A 277 -10.36 -12.17 15.97
C ALA A 277 -9.53 -10.92 15.69
N ILE A 278 -9.52 -10.47 14.43
CA ILE A 278 -8.98 -9.14 14.09
C ILE A 278 -10.03 -8.11 14.47
N ASP A 279 -9.64 -7.09 15.22
CA ASP A 279 -10.47 -5.94 15.54
C ASP A 279 -10.40 -4.92 14.41
N LEU A 280 -11.52 -4.72 13.73
CA LEU A 280 -11.65 -3.70 12.68
C LEU A 280 -12.44 -2.53 13.27
N ASP A 281 -11.85 -1.34 13.27
CA ASP A 281 -12.57 -0.13 13.69
C ASP A 281 -13.81 0.07 12.81
N ALA A 282 -14.98 -0.16 13.40
CA ALA A 282 -16.27 -0.08 12.73
C ALA A 282 -16.55 1.31 12.13
N ALA A 283 -15.84 2.36 12.57
CA ALA A 283 -16.06 3.73 12.09
C ALA A 283 -15.14 4.13 10.93
N SER A 284 -13.94 3.55 10.80
CA SER A 284 -12.93 4.07 9.87
C SER A 284 -11.99 3.03 9.23
N SER A 285 -12.28 1.74 9.38
CA SER A 285 -11.45 0.69 8.80
C SER A 285 -11.47 0.73 7.25
N GLY A 286 -10.29 0.67 6.63
CA GLY A 286 -10.15 0.40 5.19
C GLY A 286 -10.34 -1.08 4.84
N LEU A 287 -10.62 -1.93 5.82
CA LEU A 287 -10.84 -3.37 5.70
C LEU A 287 -12.21 -3.75 6.26
N GLU A 288 -12.79 -4.82 5.73
CA GLU A 288 -14.04 -5.40 6.22
C GLU A 288 -13.96 -6.93 6.23
N PHE A 289 -14.86 -7.55 6.99
CA PHE A 289 -15.08 -8.99 6.87
C PHE A 289 -16.25 -9.26 5.94
N THR A 290 -15.97 -9.91 4.81
CA THR A 290 -16.98 -10.33 3.82
C THR A 290 -17.35 -11.80 4.02
N GLY A 291 -18.55 -12.18 3.59
CA GLY A 291 -19.05 -13.56 3.71
C GLY A 291 -19.95 -13.83 4.91
N THR A 292 -20.31 -15.10 5.12
CA THR A 292 -21.19 -15.55 6.20
C THR A 292 -20.39 -16.17 7.33
N THR A 293 -20.76 -15.89 8.58
CA THR A 293 -20.19 -16.58 9.75
C THR A 293 -20.39 -18.10 9.61
N PRO A 294 -19.36 -18.95 9.87
CA PRO A 294 -18.04 -18.63 10.40
C PRO A 294 -16.97 -18.27 9.35
N ASP A 295 -17.22 -18.53 8.07
CA ASP A 295 -16.23 -18.44 6.97
C ASP A 295 -16.07 -17.01 6.41
N LYS A 296 -15.95 -16.02 7.29
CA LYS A 296 -15.69 -14.64 6.85
C LYS A 296 -14.26 -14.50 6.35
N THR A 297 -14.08 -13.81 5.23
CA THR A 297 -12.77 -13.44 4.69
C THR A 297 -12.47 -11.98 4.95
N LEU A 298 -11.22 -11.66 5.29
CA LEU A 298 -10.78 -10.27 5.37
C LEU A 298 -10.66 -9.70 3.95
N GLY A 299 -11.36 -8.60 3.69
CA GLY A 299 -11.35 -7.86 2.43
C GLY A 299 -11.06 -6.38 2.65
N VAL A 300 -10.90 -5.65 1.56
CA VAL A 300 -10.84 -4.18 1.57
C VAL A 300 -12.27 -3.64 1.63
N LEU A 301 -12.52 -2.62 2.45
CA LEU A 301 -13.81 -1.94 2.46
C LEU A 301 -13.83 -0.92 1.31
N ALA A 302 -14.54 -1.24 0.23
CA ALA A 302 -14.75 -0.29 -0.87
C ALA A 302 -15.98 0.56 -0.62
N ASN A 303 -15.80 1.88 -0.63
CA ASN A 303 -16.90 2.83 -0.64
C ASN A 303 -17.23 3.17 -2.11
N THR A 304 -18.28 2.55 -2.65
CA THR A 304 -18.72 2.77 -4.03
C THR A 304 -19.10 4.22 -4.31
N ALA A 305 -19.56 4.97 -3.30
CA ALA A 305 -19.82 6.40 -3.41
C ALA A 305 -18.53 7.25 -3.48
N ALA A 306 -17.39 6.71 -3.07
CA ALA A 306 -16.07 7.35 -3.14
C ALA A 306 -15.27 6.96 -4.40
N GLY A 307 -15.88 6.24 -5.34
CA GLY A 307 -15.26 5.92 -6.62
C GLY A 307 -14.38 4.67 -6.61
N LEU A 308 -14.50 3.78 -5.62
CA LEU A 308 -13.81 2.48 -5.59
C LEU A 308 -14.84 1.35 -5.43
N ASP A 309 -14.66 0.26 -6.17
CA ASP A 309 -15.48 -0.94 -6.12
C ASP A 309 -14.58 -2.19 -6.10
N ILE A 310 -15.09 -3.29 -5.57
CA ILE A 310 -14.40 -4.57 -5.51
C ILE A 310 -15.26 -5.61 -6.18
N ASP A 311 -14.70 -6.27 -7.19
CA ASP A 311 -15.34 -7.43 -7.82
C ASP A 311 -14.44 -8.66 -7.74
N ALA A 312 -14.85 -9.74 -8.42
CA ALA A 312 -14.11 -11.00 -8.45
C ALA A 312 -12.67 -10.89 -8.99
N SER A 313 -12.32 -9.77 -9.65
CA SER A 313 -10.99 -9.48 -10.21
C SER A 313 -10.14 -8.57 -9.33
N GLY A 314 -10.68 -8.03 -8.23
CA GLY A 314 -9.97 -7.17 -7.29
C GLY A 314 -10.59 -5.77 -7.11
N VAL A 315 -9.76 -4.81 -6.69
CA VAL A 315 -10.16 -3.41 -6.48
C VAL A 315 -10.10 -2.65 -7.80
N LYS A 316 -11.16 -1.94 -8.15
CA LYS A 316 -11.25 -1.07 -9.33
C LYS A 316 -11.80 0.31 -8.97
N VAL A 317 -11.63 1.26 -9.88
CA VAL A 317 -12.27 2.58 -9.80
C VAL A 317 -13.69 2.48 -10.36
N VAL A 318 -14.70 2.94 -9.61
CA VAL A 318 -16.06 3.11 -10.11
C VAL A 318 -16.07 4.29 -11.07
N LEU A 319 -16.38 4.01 -12.33
CA LEU A 319 -16.60 5.01 -13.35
C LEU A 319 -18.05 4.86 -13.82
N GLU A 320 -18.81 5.95 -13.84
CA GLU A 320 -20.16 5.98 -14.37
C GLU A 320 -20.13 5.76 -15.89
N SER A 321 -21.10 5.05 -16.46
CA SER A 321 -21.13 4.78 -17.91
C SER A 321 -21.23 6.03 -18.78
N ASP A 322 -21.72 7.13 -18.20
CA ASP A 322 -21.88 8.43 -18.86
C ASP A 322 -20.85 9.49 -18.37
N ALA A 323 -19.82 9.08 -17.61
CA ALA A 323 -18.75 9.97 -17.19
C ALA A 323 -17.82 10.33 -18.35
N ALA A 324 -17.08 11.44 -18.21
CA ALA A 324 -16.03 11.84 -19.15
C ALA A 324 -14.84 10.87 -19.15
N ILE A 325 -14.69 10.08 -18.09
CA ILE A 325 -13.67 9.04 -17.94
C ILE A 325 -14.41 7.73 -17.69
N VAL A 326 -14.18 6.74 -18.55
CA VAL A 326 -14.85 5.43 -18.50
C VAL A 326 -13.83 4.31 -18.46
N PHE A 327 -14.27 3.10 -18.12
CA PHE A 327 -13.43 1.91 -18.20
C PHE A 327 -13.58 1.29 -19.59
N ASP A 328 -12.49 1.18 -20.33
CA ASP A 328 -12.46 0.46 -21.61
C ASP A 328 -12.57 -1.04 -21.31
N ALA A 329 -13.78 -1.58 -21.41
CA ALA A 329 -14.05 -3.00 -21.20
C ALA A 329 -13.35 -3.91 -22.23
N GLY A 330 -12.94 -3.37 -23.38
CA GLY A 330 -12.24 -4.11 -24.43
C GLY A 330 -10.74 -4.28 -24.15
N ASN A 331 -10.10 -3.23 -23.63
CA ASN A 331 -8.65 -3.22 -23.44
C ASN A 331 -8.20 -3.23 -21.95
N GLY A 332 -9.13 -3.13 -21.00
CA GLY A 332 -8.87 -3.29 -19.57
C GLY A 332 -8.22 -2.08 -18.89
N GLY A 333 -8.63 -0.86 -19.25
CA GLY A 333 -8.03 0.37 -18.71
C GLY A 333 -9.02 1.52 -18.53
N ILE A 334 -8.51 2.68 -18.14
CA ILE A 334 -9.27 3.93 -18.02
C ILE A 334 -9.10 4.72 -19.32
N GLU A 335 -10.19 5.12 -19.97
CA GLU A 335 -10.21 5.92 -21.19
C GLU A 335 -11.06 7.19 -21.03
N ILE A 336 -10.89 8.14 -21.95
CA ILE A 336 -11.74 9.34 -22.03
C ILE A 336 -12.93 8.99 -22.93
N ASN A 337 -14.14 9.17 -22.42
CA ASN A 337 -15.37 8.95 -23.18
C ASN A 337 -15.59 10.09 -24.18
N LEU A 338 -15.16 9.87 -25.42
CA LEU A 338 -15.41 10.79 -26.53
C LEU A 338 -16.76 10.47 -27.18
N GLU A 339 -17.47 11.49 -27.67
CA GLU A 339 -18.71 11.25 -28.41
C GLU A 339 -18.46 10.36 -29.62
N THR A 340 -19.23 9.27 -29.75
CA THR A 340 -19.05 8.28 -30.83
C THR A 340 -19.30 8.85 -32.23
N THR A 341 -20.01 9.98 -32.32
CA THR A 341 -20.33 10.67 -33.57
C THR A 341 -19.91 12.13 -33.51
N ASN A 342 -18.94 12.49 -34.36
CA ASN A 342 -18.37 13.84 -34.45
C ASN A 342 -17.85 14.42 -33.12
N PRO A 343 -16.95 13.73 -32.41
CA PRO A 343 -16.39 14.28 -31.18
C PRO A 343 -15.62 15.57 -31.47
N THR A 344 -15.63 16.50 -30.51
CA THR A 344 -14.84 17.74 -30.64
C THR A 344 -13.35 17.51 -30.34
N LEU A 345 -13.05 16.42 -29.63
CA LEU A 345 -11.70 15.96 -29.33
C LEU A 345 -11.44 14.62 -30.03
N ASP A 346 -10.18 14.30 -30.27
CA ASP A 346 -9.75 13.04 -30.87
C ASP A 346 -8.55 12.50 -30.10
N ILE A 347 -8.38 11.18 -30.06
CA ILE A 347 -7.19 10.54 -29.49
C ILE A 347 -6.42 9.91 -30.65
N VAL A 348 -5.34 10.57 -31.06
CA VAL A 348 -4.46 10.09 -32.12
C VAL A 348 -3.13 9.73 -31.47
N THR A 349 -2.68 8.48 -31.66
CA THR A 349 -1.38 8.00 -31.14
C THR A 349 -1.17 8.22 -29.64
N ASN A 350 -2.20 8.00 -28.82
CA ASN A 350 -2.21 8.21 -27.37
C ASN A 350 -2.10 9.69 -26.92
N GLU A 351 -2.39 10.65 -27.80
CA GLU A 351 -2.46 12.08 -27.47
C GLU A 351 -3.89 12.60 -27.64
N LEU A 352 -4.37 13.37 -26.65
CA LEU A 352 -5.65 14.07 -26.74
C LEU A 352 -5.49 15.35 -27.57
N GLY A 353 -6.21 15.44 -28.68
CA GLY A 353 -6.20 16.59 -29.58
C GLY A 353 -7.61 17.13 -29.88
N VAL A 354 -7.68 18.21 -30.66
CA VAL A 354 -8.95 18.75 -31.19
C VAL A 354 -9.25 18.08 -32.52
N LYS A 355 -10.50 17.65 -32.73
CA LYS A 355 -10.93 17.16 -34.04
C LYS A 355 -11.19 18.32 -34.99
N TYR A 356 -10.54 18.33 -36.15
CA TYR A 356 -10.79 19.28 -37.22
C TYR A 356 -10.97 18.57 -38.57
N SER A 357 -11.68 19.22 -39.49
CA SER A 357 -12.02 18.65 -40.80
C SER A 357 -10.90 18.88 -41.83
N THR A 358 -10.16 17.82 -42.20
CA THR A 358 -9.02 17.92 -43.13
C THR A 358 -9.35 18.47 -44.53
N THR A 359 -10.61 18.47 -44.94
CA THR A 359 -11.03 18.92 -46.28
C THR A 359 -11.58 20.35 -46.34
N ALA A 360 -11.96 20.98 -45.22
CA ALA A 360 -12.67 22.27 -45.23
C ALA A 360 -12.70 23.00 -43.87
N SER A 361 -11.68 22.87 -43.02
CA SER A 361 -11.64 23.55 -41.72
C SER A 361 -10.98 24.93 -41.78
N GLY A 362 -11.48 25.85 -40.97
CA GLY A 362 -10.79 27.08 -40.59
C GLY A 362 -9.68 26.86 -39.55
N LEU A 363 -9.40 25.61 -39.17
CA LEU A 363 -8.36 25.19 -38.24
C LEU A 363 -7.43 24.19 -38.93
N ASP A 364 -6.14 24.24 -38.62
CA ASP A 364 -5.11 23.32 -39.11
C ASP A 364 -4.20 22.94 -37.94
N GLN A 365 -3.52 21.80 -38.02
CA GLN A 365 -2.57 21.36 -36.99
C GLN A 365 -1.22 21.04 -37.65
N ASP A 366 -0.14 21.51 -37.04
CA ASP A 366 1.21 21.10 -37.40
C ASP A 366 2.04 20.78 -36.16
N ALA A 367 3.35 20.57 -36.34
CA ALA A 367 4.28 20.24 -35.26
C ALA A 367 4.35 21.31 -34.14
N ASN A 368 3.84 22.52 -34.38
CA ASN A 368 3.78 23.62 -33.40
C ASN A 368 2.39 23.78 -32.75
N GLY A 369 1.42 22.92 -33.09
CA GLY A 369 0.09 22.90 -32.47
C GLY A 369 -1.05 23.29 -33.42
N LEU A 370 -2.18 23.71 -32.82
CA LEU A 370 -3.40 24.10 -33.54
C LEU A 370 -3.33 25.57 -33.97
N LYS A 371 -3.63 25.85 -35.24
CA LYS A 371 -3.63 27.20 -35.84
C LYS A 371 -4.92 27.47 -36.60
N VAL A 372 -5.24 28.75 -36.80
CA VAL A 372 -6.33 29.17 -37.69
C VAL A 372 -5.84 29.21 -39.12
N LYS A 373 -6.58 28.58 -40.03
CA LYS A 373 -6.33 28.64 -41.47
C LYS A 373 -6.94 29.92 -42.02
N VAL A 374 -6.11 30.80 -42.54
CA VAL A 374 -6.54 32.00 -43.27
C VAL A 374 -6.20 31.85 -44.75
N ASP A 375 -7.11 32.27 -45.62
CA ASP A 375 -6.92 32.24 -47.07
C ASP A 375 -6.21 33.51 -47.60
N GLY A 376 -6.05 34.51 -46.73
CA GLY A 376 -5.42 35.80 -47.04
C GLY A 376 -6.30 36.75 -47.86
N SER A 377 -7.56 36.41 -48.14
CA SER A 377 -8.44 37.24 -48.98
C SER A 377 -9.24 38.26 -48.17
N SER A 378 -9.75 37.83 -47.01
CA SER A 378 -10.63 38.63 -46.15
C SER A 378 -10.09 38.74 -44.71
N ILE A 379 -9.28 37.76 -44.30
CA ILE A 379 -8.69 37.68 -42.97
C ILE A 379 -7.22 37.31 -43.15
N LEU A 380 -6.35 38.02 -42.41
CA LEU A 380 -4.91 37.85 -42.43
C LEU A 380 -4.41 37.59 -40.99
N ILE A 381 -3.25 36.94 -40.87
CA ILE A 381 -2.53 36.78 -39.61
C ILE A 381 -1.27 37.65 -39.69
N ASN A 382 -1.04 38.52 -38.71
CA ASN A 382 0.16 39.37 -38.70
C ASN A 382 1.38 38.61 -38.15
N GLY A 383 2.57 39.21 -38.22
CA GLY A 383 3.81 38.60 -37.70
C GLY A 383 3.83 38.33 -36.19
N SER A 384 2.82 38.80 -35.45
CA SER A 384 2.61 38.53 -34.02
C SER A 384 1.51 37.48 -33.77
N GLY A 385 0.98 36.84 -34.81
CA GLY A 385 -0.06 35.81 -34.69
C GLY A 385 -1.48 36.34 -34.46
N GLN A 386 -1.72 37.65 -34.59
CA GLN A 386 -3.07 38.22 -34.42
C GLN A 386 -3.87 38.15 -35.72
N ILE A 387 -5.17 37.90 -35.60
CA ILE A 387 -6.13 37.87 -36.69
C ILE A 387 -6.64 39.29 -36.94
N TYR A 388 -6.63 39.75 -38.20
CA TYR A 388 -7.21 41.02 -38.61
C TYR A 388 -7.93 40.91 -39.95
N SER A 389 -8.94 41.76 -40.19
CA SER A 389 -9.61 41.85 -41.49
C SER A 389 -8.66 42.48 -42.51
N ALA A 390 -8.53 41.87 -43.69
CA ALA A 390 -8.00 42.56 -44.85
C ALA A 390 -8.97 43.72 -45.16
N GLY A 391 -8.63 44.94 -44.73
CA GLY A 391 -9.52 46.09 -44.84
C GLY A 391 -9.96 46.28 -46.30
N ALA A 392 -11.24 46.57 -46.52
CA ALA A 392 -11.67 47.09 -47.81
C ALA A 392 -10.99 48.45 -47.99
N ASP A 393 -10.15 48.60 -49.02
CA ASP A 393 -9.71 49.91 -49.48
C ASP A 393 -10.98 50.69 -49.88
N GLU A 394 -11.46 51.60 -49.02
CA GLU A 394 -12.60 52.45 -49.35
C GLU A 394 -12.28 53.20 -50.65
N ALA A 395 -13.13 53.00 -51.67
CA ALA A 395 -12.95 53.63 -52.99
C ALA A 395 -13.05 55.16 -52.84
N THR A 396 -11.90 55.82 -52.78
CA THR A 396 -11.81 57.28 -52.60
C THR A 396 -12.27 58.08 -53.83
N ARG A 397 -12.62 57.41 -54.95
CA ARG A 397 -13.07 58.03 -56.21
C ARG A 397 -14.05 57.17 -57.01
N ILE A 398 -14.93 57.82 -57.77
CA ILE A 398 -15.73 57.21 -58.84
C ILE A 398 -15.01 57.46 -60.17
N GLU A 399 -14.35 56.42 -60.69
CA GLU A 399 -13.59 56.42 -61.95
C GLU A 399 -14.17 55.34 -62.86
N ASN A 400 -14.51 55.70 -64.10
CA ASN A 400 -15.02 54.76 -65.11
C ASN A 400 -14.31 55.01 -66.44
N ASP A 401 -14.12 53.96 -67.23
CA ASP A 401 -13.62 54.06 -68.59
C ASP A 401 -14.78 54.30 -69.56
N PHE A 402 -14.67 55.35 -70.38
CA PHE A 402 -15.64 55.68 -71.43
C PHE A 402 -14.92 55.87 -72.77
N THR A 403 -15.66 55.83 -73.89
CA THR A 403 -15.12 56.08 -75.23
C THR A 403 -15.23 57.56 -75.59
N ALA A 404 -14.15 58.19 -76.03
CA ALA A 404 -14.15 59.58 -76.44
C ALA A 404 -14.58 59.73 -77.92
N GLY A 405 -15.50 60.63 -78.25
CA GLY A 405 -15.91 60.90 -79.65
C GLY A 405 -14.95 61.84 -80.39
N GLU A 406 -14.13 62.57 -79.63
CA GLU A 406 -13.05 63.41 -80.13
C GLU A 406 -11.80 63.26 -79.24
N ALA A 407 -10.67 63.84 -79.66
CA ALA A 407 -9.46 63.80 -78.84
C ALA A 407 -9.60 64.73 -77.63
N VAL A 408 -9.45 64.18 -76.42
CA VAL A 408 -9.55 64.90 -75.15
C VAL A 408 -8.20 64.86 -74.44
N ALA A 409 -7.70 66.01 -73.98
CA ALA A 409 -6.42 66.07 -73.27
C ALA A 409 -6.58 65.67 -71.80
N LYS A 410 -5.46 65.28 -71.18
CA LYS A 410 -5.42 65.07 -69.73
C LYS A 410 -5.88 66.33 -68.99
N GLY A 411 -6.82 66.17 -68.08
CA GLY A 411 -7.40 67.26 -67.30
C GLY A 411 -8.53 68.02 -67.99
N ASP A 412 -8.90 67.70 -69.22
CA ASP A 412 -10.06 68.33 -69.84
C ASP A 412 -11.36 67.87 -69.14
N PRO A 413 -12.26 68.80 -68.81
CA PRO A 413 -13.64 68.46 -68.45
C PRO A 413 -14.35 67.83 -69.63
N VAL A 414 -15.20 66.84 -69.37
CA VAL A 414 -15.89 66.08 -70.43
C VAL A 414 -17.40 66.11 -70.27
N TYR A 415 -18.11 66.14 -71.39
CA TYR A 415 -19.58 66.08 -71.47
C TYR A 415 -20.02 64.80 -72.18
N TRP A 416 -21.26 64.38 -71.95
CA TRP A 416 -21.83 63.23 -72.64
C TRP A 416 -22.46 63.63 -73.97
N ASP A 417 -21.99 63.07 -75.08
CA ASP A 417 -22.65 63.24 -76.36
C ASP A 417 -23.89 62.34 -76.42
N THR A 418 -25.06 62.98 -76.43
CA THR A 418 -26.36 62.31 -76.48
C THR A 418 -26.62 61.53 -77.77
N THR A 419 -25.78 61.67 -78.80
CA THR A 419 -26.00 61.08 -80.13
C THR A 419 -25.13 59.87 -80.44
N ALA A 420 -23.97 59.72 -79.78
CA ALA A 420 -22.96 58.72 -80.13
C ALA A 420 -22.58 57.73 -79.00
N ASP A 421 -23.15 57.86 -77.79
CA ASP A 421 -22.74 57.08 -76.60
C ASP A 421 -21.24 57.26 -76.27
N GLU A 422 -20.72 58.44 -76.61
CA GLU A 422 -19.34 58.85 -76.45
C GLU A 422 -19.27 60.12 -75.61
N PHE A 423 -18.12 60.44 -75.02
CA PHE A 423 -17.90 61.74 -74.40
C PHE A 423 -17.04 62.64 -75.30
N GLY A 424 -17.27 63.95 -75.21
CA GLY A 424 -16.44 64.96 -75.86
C GLY A 424 -15.81 65.93 -74.86
N LYS A 425 -14.99 66.84 -75.36
CA LYS A 425 -14.41 67.93 -74.56
C LYS A 425 -15.51 68.94 -74.26
N ALA A 426 -15.79 69.12 -72.96
CA ALA A 426 -16.80 70.08 -72.55
C ALA A 426 -16.31 71.52 -72.76
N THR A 427 -17.24 72.43 -73.04
CA THR A 427 -16.97 73.86 -73.15
C THR A 427 -18.12 74.69 -72.59
N ALA A 428 -17.79 75.82 -71.95
CA ALA A 428 -18.80 76.72 -71.39
C ALA A 428 -19.54 77.57 -72.44
N GLY A 429 -19.07 77.56 -73.69
CA GLY A 429 -19.62 78.36 -74.80
C GLY A 429 -20.86 77.75 -75.48
N THR A 430 -21.07 76.44 -75.34
CA THR A 430 -22.17 75.70 -75.98
C THR A 430 -23.03 75.03 -74.90
N ASP A 431 -24.34 75.27 -74.88
CA ASP A 431 -25.20 74.74 -73.80
C ASP A 431 -25.22 73.21 -73.73
N ALA A 432 -25.20 72.54 -74.89
CA ALA A 432 -25.19 71.08 -74.97
C ALA A 432 -23.87 70.49 -74.43
N GLU A 433 -22.74 71.14 -74.69
CA GLU A 433 -21.40 70.66 -74.32
C GLU A 433 -20.99 71.10 -72.91
N ALA A 434 -21.80 71.95 -72.26
CA ALA A 434 -21.50 72.42 -70.91
C ALA A 434 -21.90 71.40 -69.82
N TYR A 435 -22.65 70.34 -70.11
CA TYR A 435 -23.05 69.37 -69.08
C TYR A 435 -21.89 68.42 -68.69
N VAL A 436 -20.97 68.92 -67.86
CA VAL A 436 -19.79 68.18 -67.42
C VAL A 436 -20.18 67.08 -66.43
N PHE A 437 -19.72 65.85 -66.69
CA PHE A 437 -19.89 64.71 -65.78
C PHE A 437 -18.58 64.19 -65.18
N GLY A 438 -17.43 64.73 -65.59
CA GLY A 438 -16.13 64.38 -65.04
C GLY A 438 -14.96 65.07 -65.71
N VAL A 439 -13.75 64.60 -65.40
CA VAL A 439 -12.48 65.07 -65.98
C VAL A 439 -11.70 63.88 -66.53
N ALA A 440 -11.15 64.01 -67.74
CA ALA A 440 -10.29 63.00 -68.34
C ALA A 440 -8.98 62.88 -67.55
N LYS A 441 -8.68 61.69 -67.02
CA LYS A 441 -7.49 61.45 -66.20
C LYS A 441 -6.22 61.30 -67.03
N VAL A 442 -6.37 60.93 -68.29
CA VAL A 442 -5.28 60.76 -69.27
C VAL A 442 -5.69 61.45 -70.56
N ALA A 443 -4.74 61.65 -71.49
CA ALA A 443 -5.10 62.06 -72.84
C ALA A 443 -5.72 60.86 -73.56
N ILE A 444 -6.89 61.06 -74.18
CA ILE A 444 -7.69 60.02 -74.80
C ILE A 444 -7.89 60.43 -76.27
N GLY A 445 -7.47 59.60 -77.21
CA GLY A 445 -7.68 59.85 -78.64
C GLY A 445 -9.15 59.69 -79.05
N ALA A 446 -9.54 60.26 -80.18
CA ALA A 446 -10.88 60.03 -80.74
C ALA A 446 -11.13 58.53 -80.97
N SER A 447 -12.32 58.07 -80.60
CA SER A 447 -12.78 56.67 -80.54
C SER A 447 -11.95 55.74 -79.65
N ALA A 448 -11.12 56.27 -78.74
CA ALA A 448 -10.40 55.49 -77.74
C ALA A 448 -11.12 55.49 -76.39
N SER A 449 -11.00 54.39 -75.64
CA SER A 449 -11.48 54.30 -74.26
C SER A 449 -10.45 54.85 -73.28
N GLY A 450 -10.90 55.56 -72.25
CA GLY A 450 -10.03 55.98 -71.16
C GLY A 450 -10.77 56.49 -69.93
N ALA A 451 -10.02 56.60 -68.84
CA ALA A 451 -10.55 56.87 -67.52
C ALA A 451 -11.03 58.33 -67.37
N VAL A 452 -12.29 58.47 -66.94
CA VAL A 452 -12.91 59.72 -66.52
C VAL A 452 -13.21 59.63 -65.03
N VAL A 453 -12.80 60.64 -64.28
CA VAL A 453 -13.13 60.77 -62.85
C VAL A 453 -14.38 61.64 -62.73
N SER A 454 -15.48 61.06 -62.25
CA SER A 454 -16.76 61.76 -62.08
C SER A 454 -16.93 62.37 -60.69
N TYR A 455 -16.29 61.79 -59.68
CA TYR A 455 -16.28 62.30 -58.31
C TYR A 455 -15.04 61.82 -57.55
N GLY A 456 -14.40 62.71 -56.76
CA GLY A 456 -13.22 62.39 -55.96
C GLY A 456 -11.89 62.84 -56.59
N PRO A 457 -10.73 62.40 -56.08
CA PRO A 457 -9.41 62.83 -56.53
C PRO A 457 -9.08 62.32 -57.95
N ALA A 458 -8.81 63.25 -58.86
CA ALA A 458 -8.14 63.00 -60.12
C ALA A 458 -6.68 63.45 -60.01
N ALA A 459 -5.77 62.48 -59.92
CA ALA A 459 -4.35 62.73 -59.75
C ALA A 459 -3.68 63.16 -61.06
N ASP A 460 -2.67 64.02 -60.94
CA ASP A 460 -1.79 64.47 -62.03
C ASP A 460 -2.47 65.21 -63.20
N VAL A 461 -3.70 65.68 -63.05
CA VAL A 461 -4.43 66.39 -64.12
C VAL A 461 -4.16 67.90 -64.16
N LEU A 462 -3.55 68.45 -63.11
CA LEU A 462 -3.12 69.84 -63.02
C LEU A 462 -1.59 69.94 -63.16
N VAL A 463 -1.11 71.14 -63.48
CA VAL A 463 0.32 71.47 -63.48
C VAL A 463 0.53 72.77 -62.71
N GLY A 464 1.22 72.71 -61.57
CA GLY A 464 1.61 73.89 -60.79
C GLY A 464 0.43 74.61 -60.12
N ALA A 465 -0.65 73.89 -59.78
CA ALA A 465 -1.81 74.47 -59.13
C ALA A 465 -1.53 74.92 -57.69
N THR A 466 -2.26 75.91 -57.20
CA THR A 466 -2.26 76.28 -55.77
C THR A 466 -3.31 75.42 -55.06
N PRO A 467 -2.99 74.68 -53.98
CA PRO A 467 -3.99 73.95 -53.20
C PRO A 467 -5.18 74.84 -52.81
N GLY A 468 -6.40 74.34 -52.98
CA GLY A 468 -7.65 75.07 -52.76
C GLY A 468 -8.11 75.97 -53.91
N ALA A 469 -7.32 76.13 -54.98
CA ALA A 469 -7.75 76.88 -56.16
C ALA A 469 -8.96 76.21 -56.83
N LYS A 470 -9.98 77.01 -57.14
CA LYS A 470 -11.18 76.57 -57.85
C LYS A 470 -10.91 76.52 -59.35
N TYR A 471 -11.31 75.43 -59.99
CA TYR A 471 -11.25 75.29 -61.43
C TYR A 471 -12.65 75.20 -62.02
N TYR A 472 -12.90 76.05 -63.01
CA TYR A 472 -14.14 76.17 -63.75
C TYR A 472 -13.97 75.66 -65.18
N LEU A 473 -15.09 75.38 -65.84
CA LEU A 473 -15.11 75.08 -67.26
C LEU A 473 -14.70 76.30 -68.10
N GLY A 474 -13.69 76.16 -68.94
CA GLY A 474 -13.24 77.22 -69.86
C GLY A 474 -14.23 77.48 -71.00
N ALA A 475 -14.25 78.71 -71.51
CA ALA A 475 -15.10 79.12 -72.64
C ALA A 475 -14.74 78.45 -73.98
N SER A 476 -13.51 77.95 -74.11
CA SER A 476 -13.02 77.14 -75.23
C SER A 476 -12.73 75.69 -74.81
N GLY A 477 -13.34 75.25 -73.71
CA GLY A 477 -13.04 74.00 -73.01
C GLY A 477 -11.79 74.05 -72.13
N GLY A 478 -11.51 72.94 -71.46
CA GLY A 478 -10.42 72.80 -70.48
C GLY A 478 -10.74 73.40 -69.11
N LEU A 479 -9.79 73.30 -68.19
CA LEU A 479 -9.89 73.86 -66.84
C LEU A 479 -9.38 75.31 -66.81
N SER A 480 -10.13 76.20 -66.15
CA SER A 480 -9.75 77.60 -65.94
C SER A 480 -9.86 77.99 -64.47
N THR A 481 -8.93 78.79 -63.95
CA THR A 481 -9.01 79.29 -62.57
C THR A 481 -9.95 80.48 -62.39
N SER A 482 -10.53 80.98 -63.48
CA SER A 482 -11.49 82.09 -63.48
C SER A 482 -12.81 81.62 -64.11
N PRO A 483 -13.98 82.00 -63.54
CA PRO A 483 -15.26 81.69 -64.16
C PRO A 483 -15.36 82.37 -65.53
N PRO A 484 -15.94 81.73 -66.55
CA PRO A 484 -16.05 82.30 -67.89
C PRO A 484 -16.91 83.58 -67.88
N ALA A 485 -16.51 84.58 -68.66
CA ALA A 485 -17.23 85.85 -68.80
C ALA A 485 -18.34 85.79 -69.87
N GLY A 486 -19.23 86.78 -69.90
CA GLY A 486 -20.31 86.90 -70.90
C GLY A 486 -21.46 85.93 -70.67
N SER A 487 -22.12 85.51 -71.76
CA SER A 487 -23.29 84.60 -71.74
C SER A 487 -22.93 83.11 -71.59
N ASN A 488 -21.70 82.79 -71.21
CA ASN A 488 -21.21 81.42 -70.99
C ASN A 488 -21.77 80.83 -69.69
N ARG A 489 -21.86 79.50 -69.62
CA ARG A 489 -22.31 78.77 -68.43
C ARG A 489 -21.18 78.67 -67.39
N VAL A 490 -21.48 78.93 -66.12
CA VAL A 490 -20.49 78.92 -65.04
C VAL A 490 -20.55 77.57 -64.32
N ILE A 491 -19.56 76.72 -64.54
CA ILE A 491 -19.50 75.38 -63.94
C ILE A 491 -18.19 75.23 -63.20
N LEU A 492 -18.25 74.96 -61.90
CA LEU A 492 -17.08 74.59 -61.10
C LEU A 492 -16.84 73.09 -61.30
N ILE A 493 -15.65 72.74 -61.76
CA ILE A 493 -15.25 71.35 -61.98
C ILE A 493 -14.72 70.72 -60.69
N GLY A 494 -14.06 71.52 -59.86
CA GLY A 494 -13.44 71.05 -58.64
C GLY A 494 -12.47 72.04 -58.03
N TRP A 495 -11.66 71.55 -57.11
CA TRP A 495 -10.68 72.32 -56.34
C TRP A 495 -9.35 71.56 -56.32
N ALA A 496 -8.24 72.25 -56.53
CA ALA A 496 -6.92 71.62 -56.41
C ALA A 496 -6.72 71.07 -54.99
N MET A 497 -6.41 69.78 -54.88
CA MET A 497 -6.03 69.16 -53.60
C MET A 497 -4.57 69.46 -53.29
N ASN A 498 -3.73 69.46 -54.32
CA ASN A 498 -2.31 69.80 -54.28
C ASN A 498 -1.90 70.42 -55.64
N ALA A 499 -0.59 70.46 -55.96
CA ALA A 499 -0.10 71.09 -57.18
C ALA A 499 -0.47 70.37 -58.49
N THR A 500 -0.84 69.09 -58.41
CA THR A 500 -1.05 68.19 -59.55
C THR A 500 -2.45 67.59 -59.58
N ASP A 501 -3.15 67.57 -58.45
CA ASP A 501 -4.39 66.80 -58.28
C ASP A 501 -5.58 67.73 -58.04
N ILE A 502 -6.74 67.34 -58.56
CA ILE A 502 -8.03 68.03 -58.35
C ILE A 502 -9.03 67.09 -57.68
N TRP A 503 -9.81 67.60 -56.74
CA TRP A 503 -11.03 66.93 -56.28
C TRP A 503 -12.16 67.28 -57.25
N VAL A 504 -12.57 66.31 -58.07
CA VAL A 504 -13.62 66.48 -59.08
C VAL A 504 -14.98 66.45 -58.41
N GLN A 505 -15.75 67.52 -58.61
CA GLN A 505 -17.15 67.66 -58.21
C GLN A 505 -17.79 68.72 -59.12
N PRO A 506 -18.30 68.33 -60.31
CA PRO A 506 -18.93 69.26 -61.22
C PRO A 506 -20.18 69.87 -60.57
N ILE A 507 -20.21 71.20 -60.43
CA ILE A 507 -21.33 72.00 -59.93
C ILE A 507 -21.64 73.08 -60.95
N ASP A 508 -22.83 73.01 -61.53
CA ASP A 508 -23.32 73.99 -62.49
C ASP A 508 -24.09 75.12 -61.80
N PHE A 509 -23.62 76.36 -61.95
CA PHE A 509 -24.26 77.57 -61.42
C PHE A 509 -25.18 78.26 -62.46
N GLY A 510 -25.31 77.70 -63.66
CA GLY A 510 -26.11 78.26 -64.75
C GLY A 510 -25.41 79.37 -65.52
N LYS A 511 -26.18 80.14 -66.30
CA LYS A 511 -25.68 81.30 -67.04
C LYS A 511 -25.73 82.56 -66.18
N LYS A 512 -24.68 83.39 -66.27
CA LYS A 512 -24.75 84.74 -65.72
C LYS A 512 -25.81 85.53 -66.51
N ALA A 513 -26.72 86.20 -65.80
CA ALA A 513 -27.66 87.12 -66.45
C ALA A 513 -26.86 88.15 -67.27
N ALA A 514 -27.24 88.30 -68.55
CA ALA A 514 -26.52 89.11 -69.53
C ALA A 514 -26.43 90.59 -69.16
#